data_AF-A0A2W7C2R0-F1
#
_entry.id   AF-A0A2W7C2R0-F1
#
_cell.length_a   1.000
_cell.length_b   1.000
_cell.length_c   1.000
_cell.angle_alpha   90.00
_cell.angle_beta   90.00
_cell.angle_gamma   90.00
#
_symmetry.space_group_name_H-M   'P 1'
#
loop_
_entity.id
_entity.type
_entity.pdbx_description
1 polymer ?
#
loop_
_entity_poly.entity_id
_entity_poly.type
_entity_poly.pdbx_seq_one_letter_code
_entity_poly.pdbx_strand_id
1 'polypeptide(L)'
;SVSESSSLGGAFARYEQDFATYNDSHWAADGTDWASANYYDRAFINYVWYARTGEQVYLERGNAIADDYLKNYVEGNNYGVASWWSMPKGITAHYLLNGDQASLSAIGKMADQVVNPWNTENNWANLFDPHQSEGREQARALETLTQAILIDAPSVGVPNIQPNGEDWGVSGGNDFRALAKSLVEKILTSGFQHADGSRPHFVDGATPDGAPIDKPFMNGLMNEALTNYYEQVDADPRIVSFIKTNLDYMWAHEWDATAKAFQYIDETSATGEQDGPAADLNMLIVNGFGFVYQHTGDATYLERGNIVFEGGVEGTWLEGSKQFNQQYASSYNYIAYT
;
A
#
# COMPACT_ATOMS: atom_id res chain seq x y z
N SER A 1 17.20 -3.51 -13.53
CA SER A 1 17.54 -2.13 -13.97
C SER A 1 16.51 -1.62 -14.97
N VAL A 2 16.47 -0.31 -15.26
CA VAL A 2 15.52 0.27 -16.24
C VAL A 2 15.71 -0.29 -17.66
N SER A 3 16.95 -0.60 -18.07
CA SER A 3 17.20 -1.19 -19.39
C SER A 3 16.70 -2.62 -19.49
N GLU A 4 16.85 -3.41 -18.42
CA GLU A 4 16.35 -4.79 -18.36
C GLU A 4 14.83 -4.82 -18.44
N SER A 5 14.13 -4.01 -17.64
CA SER A 5 12.66 -3.96 -17.68
C SER A 5 12.14 -3.47 -19.03
N SER A 6 12.77 -2.44 -19.61
CA SER A 6 12.41 -1.95 -20.95
C SER A 6 12.51 -3.04 -22.03
N SER A 7 13.40 -4.03 -21.86
CA SER A 7 13.58 -5.12 -22.83
C SER A 7 12.47 -6.19 -22.77
N LEU A 8 11.62 -6.16 -21.74
CA LEU A 8 10.52 -7.12 -21.56
C LEU A 8 9.34 -6.89 -22.51
N GLY A 9 9.21 -5.69 -23.11
CA GLY A 9 8.19 -5.41 -24.10
C GLY A 9 7.73 -3.95 -24.15
N GLY A 10 6.80 -3.66 -25.06
CA GLY A 10 6.33 -2.28 -25.31
C GLY A 10 5.70 -1.60 -24.10
N ALA A 11 4.88 -2.32 -23.32
CA ALA A 11 4.27 -1.79 -22.11
C ALA A 11 5.32 -1.46 -21.04
N PHE A 12 6.31 -2.34 -20.82
CA PHE A 12 7.39 -2.10 -19.86
C PHE A 12 8.28 -0.92 -20.28
N ALA A 13 8.66 -0.83 -21.55
CA ALA A 13 9.42 0.31 -22.05
C ALA A 13 8.66 1.63 -21.88
N ARG A 14 7.36 1.63 -22.17
CA ARG A 14 6.49 2.80 -21.97
C ARG A 14 6.39 3.18 -20.49
N TYR A 15 6.21 2.20 -19.60
CA TYR A 15 6.17 2.43 -18.14
C TYR A 15 7.40 3.21 -17.64
N GLU A 16 8.60 2.83 -18.10
CA GLU A 16 9.85 3.52 -17.73
C GLU A 16 9.94 4.93 -18.31
N GLN A 17 9.59 5.09 -19.59
CA GLN A 17 9.64 6.38 -20.28
C GLN A 17 8.64 7.38 -19.68
N ASP A 18 7.42 6.91 -19.43
CA ASP A 18 6.35 7.72 -18.87
C ASP A 18 6.74 8.21 -17.47
N PHE A 19 7.40 7.37 -16.65
CA PHE A 19 7.84 7.81 -15.33
C PHE A 19 8.73 9.06 -15.40
N ALA A 20 9.79 9.01 -16.20
CA ALA A 20 10.74 10.12 -16.27
C ALA A 20 10.04 11.42 -16.70
N THR A 21 9.13 11.32 -17.68
CA THR A 21 8.37 12.46 -18.23
C THR A 21 7.41 13.06 -17.20
N TYR A 22 6.60 12.23 -16.55
CA TYR A 22 5.56 12.69 -15.64
C TYR A 22 6.11 13.02 -14.25
N ASN A 23 7.17 12.37 -13.78
CA ASN A 23 7.82 12.75 -12.51
C ASN A 23 8.39 14.18 -12.57
N ASP A 24 8.95 14.58 -13.71
CA ASP A 24 9.41 15.97 -13.92
C ASP A 24 8.25 16.97 -13.93
N SER A 25 7.14 16.60 -14.58
CA SER A 25 5.94 17.43 -14.63
C SER A 25 5.31 17.61 -13.24
N HIS A 26 5.18 16.52 -12.48
CA HIS A 26 4.65 16.53 -11.11
C HIS A 26 5.60 17.24 -10.15
N TRP A 27 6.91 17.10 -10.32
CA TRP A 27 7.86 17.88 -9.52
C TRP A 27 7.73 19.38 -9.77
N ALA A 28 7.53 19.79 -11.02
CA ALA A 28 7.34 21.21 -11.36
C ALA A 28 6.02 21.78 -10.82
N ALA A 29 4.96 20.96 -10.74
CA ALA A 29 3.64 21.36 -10.26
C ALA A 29 3.51 21.31 -8.72
N ASP A 30 3.89 20.19 -8.12
CA ASP A 30 3.61 19.88 -6.71
C ASP A 30 4.82 20.16 -5.80
N GLY A 31 6.03 20.14 -6.37
CA GLY A 31 7.27 20.30 -5.61
C GLY A 31 7.36 19.34 -4.43
N THR A 32 7.80 19.86 -3.28
CA THR A 32 7.97 19.09 -2.04
C THR A 32 6.70 18.96 -1.21
N ASP A 33 5.68 19.78 -1.47
CA ASP A 33 4.52 19.89 -0.60
C ASP A 33 3.76 18.57 -0.52
N TRP A 34 3.71 18.00 0.69
CA TRP A 34 3.00 16.75 0.94
C TRP A 34 1.51 16.90 0.63
N ALA A 35 0.93 18.08 0.89
CA ALA A 35 -0.52 18.30 0.77
C ALA A 35 -0.96 18.46 -0.69
N SER A 36 -0.11 19.01 -1.56
CA SER A 36 -0.40 19.21 -2.99
C SER A 36 -0.63 17.89 -3.74
N ALA A 37 0.02 16.80 -3.33
CA ALA A 37 -0.20 15.46 -3.89
C ALA A 37 -0.13 14.38 -2.81
N ASN A 38 -1.10 14.39 -1.91
CA ASN A 38 -1.16 13.54 -0.71
C ASN A 38 -1.61 12.09 -0.94
N TYR A 39 -1.52 11.56 -2.16
CA TYR A 39 -1.95 10.20 -2.49
C TYR A 39 -0.75 9.29 -2.73
N TYR A 40 -0.64 8.20 -1.96
CA TYR A 40 0.44 7.21 -2.01
C TYR A 40 1.85 7.79 -1.80
N ASP A 41 2.83 6.92 -1.60
CA ASP A 41 4.15 7.31 -1.07
C ASP A 41 5.10 7.88 -2.14
N ARG A 42 4.96 9.18 -2.43
CA ARG A 42 5.75 9.92 -3.43
C ARG A 42 7.26 9.90 -3.16
N ALA A 43 7.64 9.96 -1.89
CA ALA A 43 9.04 9.91 -1.51
C ALA A 43 9.63 8.55 -1.88
N PHE A 44 8.93 7.47 -1.52
CA PHE A 44 9.37 6.12 -1.84
C PHE A 44 9.42 5.83 -3.33
N ILE A 45 8.45 6.33 -4.09
CA ILE A 45 8.49 6.29 -5.55
C ILE A 45 9.80 6.89 -6.08
N ASN A 46 10.21 8.07 -5.61
CA ASN A 46 11.48 8.65 -6.05
C ASN A 46 12.70 7.82 -5.59
N TYR A 47 12.71 7.26 -4.38
CA TYR A 47 13.80 6.40 -3.92
C TYR A 47 13.95 5.12 -4.73
N VAL A 48 12.85 4.50 -5.15
CA VAL A 48 12.89 3.33 -6.03
C VAL A 48 13.57 3.70 -7.36
N TRP A 49 13.29 4.86 -7.93
CA TRP A 49 13.89 5.27 -9.20
C TRP A 49 15.34 5.69 -9.04
N TYR A 50 15.71 6.30 -7.91
CA TYR A 50 17.11 6.46 -7.55
C TYR A 50 17.84 5.11 -7.51
N ALA A 51 17.29 4.10 -6.84
CA ALA A 51 17.90 2.78 -6.76
C ALA A 51 18.03 2.09 -8.14
N ARG A 52 17.10 2.36 -9.07
CA ARG A 52 17.07 1.74 -10.40
C ARG A 52 17.92 2.45 -11.46
N THR A 53 18.22 3.74 -11.27
CA THR A 53 18.91 4.58 -12.26
C THR A 53 20.26 5.12 -11.77
N GLY A 54 20.42 5.31 -10.46
CA GLY A 54 21.54 6.03 -9.86
C GLY A 54 21.49 7.55 -10.06
N GLU A 55 20.39 8.10 -10.61
CA GLU A 55 20.27 9.54 -10.86
C GLU A 55 19.95 10.32 -9.58
N GLN A 56 20.85 11.24 -9.24
CA GLN A 56 20.79 11.99 -7.97
C GLN A 56 19.52 12.84 -7.82
N VAL A 57 18.92 13.28 -8.92
CA VAL A 57 17.68 14.08 -8.91
C VAL A 57 16.55 13.36 -8.17
N TYR A 58 16.43 12.04 -8.32
CA TYR A 58 15.39 11.27 -7.63
C TYR A 58 15.68 11.13 -6.14
N LEU A 59 16.95 10.99 -5.74
CA LEU A 59 17.33 10.99 -4.32
C LEU A 59 17.01 12.34 -3.67
N GLU A 60 17.34 13.45 -4.34
CA GLU A 60 17.06 14.81 -3.85
C GLU A 60 15.56 15.07 -3.69
N ARG A 61 14.74 14.66 -4.69
CA ARG A 61 13.27 14.77 -4.63
C ARG A 61 12.69 13.90 -3.52
N GLY A 62 13.11 12.64 -3.43
CA GLY A 62 12.66 11.72 -2.39
C GLY A 62 12.94 12.25 -0.98
N ASN A 63 14.17 12.74 -0.74
CA ASN A 63 14.57 13.35 0.53
C ASN A 63 13.68 14.54 0.87
N ALA A 64 13.49 15.46 -0.07
CA ALA A 64 12.74 16.69 0.18
C ALA A 64 11.25 16.43 0.46
N ILE A 65 10.64 15.46 -0.23
CA ILE A 65 9.24 15.06 0.01
C ILE A 65 9.09 14.34 1.35
N ALA A 66 10.00 13.42 1.69
CA ALA A 66 9.97 12.71 2.97
C ALA A 66 10.10 13.68 4.15
N ASP A 67 11.02 14.65 4.04
CA ASP A 67 11.22 15.70 5.05
C ASP A 67 9.97 16.57 5.25
N ASP A 68 9.31 16.97 4.16
CA ASP A 68 8.10 17.79 4.21
C ASP A 68 6.93 17.01 4.83
N TYR A 69 6.68 15.78 4.38
CA TYR A 69 5.64 14.91 4.92
C TYR A 69 5.85 14.62 6.42
N LEU A 70 7.09 14.33 6.82
CA LEU A 70 7.44 14.10 8.24
C LEU A 70 7.08 15.31 9.10
N LYS A 71 7.59 16.49 8.74
CA LYS A 71 7.46 17.71 9.55
C LYS A 71 6.04 18.26 9.54
N ASN A 72 5.43 18.33 8.37
CA ASN A 72 4.18 19.07 8.17
C ASN A 72 2.92 18.20 8.32
N TYR A 73 3.04 16.88 8.25
CA TYR A 73 1.90 15.97 8.43
C TYR A 73 2.10 15.01 9.61
N VAL A 74 3.15 14.20 9.60
CA VAL A 74 3.34 13.15 10.61
C VAL A 74 3.48 13.77 12.01
N GLU A 75 4.42 14.70 12.19
CA GLU A 75 4.59 15.39 13.47
C GLU A 75 3.38 16.27 13.82
N GLY A 76 2.83 16.96 12.82
CA GLY A 76 1.65 17.81 12.98
C GLY A 76 0.40 17.08 13.46
N ASN A 77 0.28 15.77 13.18
CA ASN A 77 -0.80 14.91 13.64
C ASN A 77 -0.41 14.00 14.81
N ASN A 78 0.64 14.36 15.56
CA ASN A 78 1.16 13.55 16.68
C ASN A 78 1.42 12.10 16.26
N TYR A 79 1.99 11.89 15.08
CA TYR A 79 2.29 10.58 14.49
C TYR A 79 1.06 9.69 14.21
N GLY A 80 -0.15 10.17 14.52
CA GLY A 80 -1.42 9.52 14.20
C GLY A 80 -1.85 9.90 12.79
N VAL A 81 -1.45 9.11 11.80
CA VAL A 81 -1.77 9.36 10.39
C VAL A 81 -3.04 8.64 9.97
N ALA A 82 -3.83 9.27 9.09
CA ALA A 82 -4.97 8.60 8.48
C ALA A 82 -4.49 7.50 7.50
N SER A 83 -5.24 6.41 7.38
CA SER A 83 -4.88 5.26 6.51
C SER A 83 -4.69 5.69 5.05
N TRP A 84 -5.53 6.59 4.54
CA TRP A 84 -5.45 7.10 3.16
C TRP A 84 -4.29 8.07 2.89
N TRP A 85 -3.63 8.58 3.93
CA TRP A 85 -2.45 9.44 3.85
C TRP A 85 -1.22 8.82 4.54
N SER A 86 -1.23 7.51 4.76
CA SER A 86 -0.11 6.79 5.38
C SER A 86 0.96 6.45 4.33
N MET A 87 2.18 6.97 4.54
CA MET A 87 3.34 6.82 3.64
C MET A 87 4.60 6.39 4.41
N PRO A 88 4.57 5.23 5.09
CA PRO A 88 5.66 4.83 5.99
C PRO A 88 6.92 4.37 5.24
N LYS A 89 6.80 3.91 3.97
CA LYS A 89 7.96 3.41 3.21
C LYS A 89 8.95 4.53 2.87
N GLY A 90 8.44 5.72 2.56
CA GLY A 90 9.22 6.91 2.25
C GLY A 90 10.02 7.39 3.46
N ILE A 91 9.39 7.45 4.63
CA ILE A 91 10.09 7.80 5.88
C ILE A 91 11.14 6.73 6.25
N THR A 92 10.81 5.45 6.11
CA THR A 92 11.77 4.35 6.30
C THR A 92 12.98 4.46 5.38
N ALA A 93 12.75 4.64 4.08
CA ALA A 93 13.81 4.78 3.10
C ALA A 93 14.66 6.04 3.36
N HIS A 94 14.03 7.13 3.80
CA HIS A 94 14.72 8.36 4.18
C HIS A 94 15.72 8.11 5.32
N TYR A 95 15.34 7.33 6.34
CA TYR A 95 16.27 6.88 7.38
C TYR A 95 17.39 6.00 6.81
N LEU A 96 17.04 4.97 6.04
CA LEU A 96 18.02 4.01 5.52
C LEU A 96 19.08 4.67 4.61
N LEU A 97 18.68 5.68 3.84
CA LEU A 97 19.57 6.37 2.90
C LEU A 97 20.39 7.48 3.55
N ASN A 98 19.87 8.16 4.58
CA ASN A 98 20.47 9.38 5.14
C ASN A 98 20.87 9.28 6.62
N GLY A 99 20.49 8.20 7.31
CA GLY A 99 20.68 8.04 8.75
C GLY A 99 19.80 8.96 9.62
N ASP A 100 18.73 9.52 9.05
CA ASP A 100 17.88 10.51 9.71
C ASP A 100 17.15 9.93 10.93
N GLN A 101 17.59 10.33 12.12
CA GLN A 101 17.07 9.80 13.39
C GLN A 101 15.62 10.24 13.66
N ALA A 102 15.18 11.36 13.09
CA ALA A 102 13.79 11.80 13.20
C ALA A 102 12.86 10.82 12.47
N SER A 103 13.23 10.40 11.27
CA SER A 103 12.54 9.37 10.49
C SER A 103 12.48 8.03 11.22
N LEU A 104 13.60 7.57 11.80
CA LEU A 104 13.63 6.36 12.63
C LEU A 104 12.63 6.44 13.80
N SER A 105 12.67 7.55 14.55
CA SER A 105 11.77 7.74 15.68
C SER A 105 10.31 7.87 15.24
N ALA A 106 10.05 8.51 14.09
CA ALA A 106 8.71 8.73 13.58
C ALA A 106 8.03 7.41 13.20
N ILE A 107 8.74 6.48 12.53
CA ILE A 107 8.19 5.16 12.21
C ILE A 107 7.81 4.39 13.48
N GLY A 108 8.64 4.42 14.52
CA GLY A 108 8.32 3.77 15.80
C GLY A 108 7.05 4.34 16.43
N LYS A 109 6.90 5.67 16.43
CA LYS A 109 5.71 6.35 16.95
C LYS A 109 4.46 6.13 16.10
N MET A 110 4.60 6.10 14.77
CA MET A 110 3.51 5.74 13.87
C MET A 110 3.06 4.31 14.16
N ALA A 111 3.99 3.36 14.29
CA ALA A 111 3.68 1.99 14.64
C ALA A 111 2.97 1.88 16.01
N ASP A 112 3.42 2.63 17.02
CA ASP A 112 2.72 2.74 18.31
C ASP A 112 1.27 3.20 18.12
N GLN A 113 1.03 4.25 17.32
CA GLN A 113 -0.32 4.75 17.02
C GLN A 113 -1.21 3.71 16.35
N VAL A 114 -0.67 2.91 15.43
CA VAL A 114 -1.43 1.82 14.78
C VAL A 114 -1.84 0.75 15.79
N VAL A 115 -0.97 0.42 16.76
CA VAL A 115 -1.23 -0.64 17.75
C VAL A 115 -1.92 -0.12 19.02
N ASN A 116 -2.58 1.04 18.93
CA ASN A 116 -3.28 1.60 20.07
C ASN A 116 -4.27 0.58 20.70
N PRO A 117 -4.61 0.73 21.99
CA PRO A 117 -5.44 -0.24 22.70
C PRO A 117 -6.82 -0.49 22.06
N TRP A 118 -7.39 0.51 21.37
CA TRP A 118 -8.67 0.35 20.69
C TRP A 118 -8.53 -0.53 19.44
N ASN A 119 -7.50 -0.32 18.62
CA ASN A 119 -7.25 -1.16 17.45
C ASN A 119 -6.94 -2.61 17.82
N THR A 120 -6.19 -2.84 18.89
CA THR A 120 -5.71 -4.18 19.30
C THR A 120 -6.70 -4.92 20.22
N GLU A 121 -7.78 -4.26 20.65
CA GLU A 121 -8.79 -4.81 21.55
C GLU A 121 -9.34 -6.15 21.03
N ASN A 122 -9.52 -7.12 21.93
CA ASN A 122 -10.11 -8.43 21.64
C ASN A 122 -9.48 -9.12 20.41
N ASN A 123 -8.15 -9.09 20.31
CA ASN A 123 -7.39 -9.61 19.17
C ASN A 123 -7.81 -8.92 17.86
N TRP A 124 -7.55 -7.61 17.79
CA TRP A 124 -7.81 -6.77 16.63
C TRP A 124 -9.28 -6.72 16.20
N ALA A 125 -10.24 -6.86 17.13
CA ALA A 125 -11.65 -6.95 16.76
C ALA A 125 -12.15 -5.67 16.08
N ASN A 126 -11.79 -4.50 16.62
CA ASN A 126 -12.27 -3.21 16.09
C ASN A 126 -11.68 -2.91 14.71
N LEU A 127 -10.40 -3.22 14.50
CA LEU A 127 -9.73 -3.07 13.21
C LEU A 127 -10.32 -4.01 12.13
N PHE A 128 -11.04 -5.07 12.51
CA PHE A 128 -11.68 -6.02 11.60
C PHE A 128 -13.21 -5.95 11.61
N ASP A 129 -13.80 -4.96 12.28
CA ASP A 129 -15.22 -4.72 12.19
C ASP A 129 -15.53 -4.10 10.81
N PRO A 130 -16.30 -4.79 9.94
CA PRO A 130 -16.56 -4.32 8.58
C PRO A 130 -17.42 -3.04 8.54
N HIS A 131 -17.97 -2.59 9.68
CA HIS A 131 -18.66 -1.30 9.82
C HIS A 131 -17.77 -0.16 10.31
N GLN A 132 -16.53 -0.46 10.72
CA GLN A 132 -15.61 0.53 11.29
C GLN A 132 -14.32 0.71 10.49
N SER A 133 -13.89 -0.32 9.76
CA SER A 133 -12.68 -0.29 8.94
C SER A 133 -12.93 -0.84 7.52
N GLU A 134 -12.34 -0.19 6.51
CA GLU A 134 -12.23 -0.71 5.14
C GLU A 134 -10.96 -1.57 5.02
N GLY A 135 -10.75 -2.24 3.88
CA GLY A 135 -9.57 -3.10 3.64
C GLY A 135 -8.22 -2.36 3.73
N ARG A 136 -8.25 -1.03 3.61
CA ARG A 136 -7.04 -0.18 3.61
C ARG A 136 -6.43 -0.02 5.00
N GLU A 137 -7.23 0.08 6.06
CA GLU A 137 -6.70 0.27 7.42
C GLU A 137 -5.85 -0.92 7.84
N GLN A 138 -6.29 -2.16 7.58
CA GLN A 138 -5.50 -3.35 7.96
C GLN A 138 -4.22 -3.44 7.13
N ALA A 139 -4.27 -3.10 5.84
CA ALA A 139 -3.10 -3.08 4.97
C ALA A 139 -2.05 -2.07 5.46
N ARG A 140 -2.47 -0.84 5.78
CA ARG A 140 -1.57 0.22 6.26
C ARG A 140 -1.07 -0.04 7.68
N ALA A 141 -1.86 -0.71 8.51
CA ALA A 141 -1.42 -1.16 9.82
C ALA A 141 -0.26 -2.15 9.70
N LEU A 142 -0.42 -3.19 8.87
CA LEU A 142 0.61 -4.19 8.63
C LEU A 142 1.85 -3.58 7.95
N GLU A 143 1.66 -2.69 6.98
CA GLU A 143 2.77 -1.99 6.32
C GLU A 143 3.59 -1.18 7.31
N THR A 144 2.95 -0.38 8.18
CA THR A 144 3.64 0.44 9.18
C THR A 144 4.43 -0.42 10.17
N LEU A 145 3.86 -1.52 10.65
CA LEU A 145 4.57 -2.45 11.53
C LEU A 145 5.75 -3.11 10.82
N THR A 146 5.56 -3.52 9.56
CA THR A 146 6.63 -4.08 8.73
C THR A 146 7.78 -3.07 8.59
N GLN A 147 7.47 -1.81 8.30
CA GLN A 147 8.44 -0.73 8.21
C GLN A 147 9.18 -0.49 9.53
N ALA A 148 8.49 -0.52 10.67
CA ALA A 148 9.14 -0.38 11.99
C ALA A 148 10.10 -1.53 12.28
N ILE A 149 9.73 -2.77 11.93
CA ILE A 149 10.58 -3.95 12.12
C ILE A 149 11.85 -3.86 11.25
N LEU A 150 11.73 -3.42 10.00
CA LEU A 150 12.83 -3.34 9.05
C LEU A 150 14.01 -2.50 9.54
N ILE A 151 13.71 -1.39 10.21
CA ILE A 151 14.71 -0.42 10.66
C ILE A 151 14.98 -0.46 12.16
N ASP A 152 14.44 -1.48 12.84
CA ASP A 152 14.51 -1.62 14.30
C ASP A 152 14.05 -0.35 15.02
N ALA A 153 12.92 0.21 14.56
CA ALA A 153 12.39 1.46 15.10
C ALA A 153 11.97 1.28 16.57
N PRO A 154 12.35 2.21 17.46
CA PRO A 154 12.06 2.06 18.87
C PRO A 154 10.58 2.37 19.16
N SER A 155 9.93 1.53 19.97
CA SER A 155 8.61 1.81 20.53
C SER A 155 8.75 2.73 21.74
N VAL A 156 8.54 4.03 21.54
CA VAL A 156 8.72 5.08 22.56
C VAL A 156 7.40 5.68 23.04
N GLY A 157 6.29 5.36 22.38
CA GLY A 157 4.98 5.93 22.64
C GLY A 157 4.82 7.35 22.12
N VAL A 158 3.58 7.82 22.19
CA VAL A 158 3.19 9.19 21.85
C VAL A 158 2.36 9.76 23.00
N PRO A 159 2.96 10.51 23.93
CA PRO A 159 2.24 11.13 25.03
C PRO A 159 1.20 12.15 24.57
N ASN A 160 0.06 12.19 25.25
CA ASN A 160 -0.99 13.20 25.11
C ASN A 160 -1.43 13.65 26.51
N ILE A 161 -0.59 14.46 27.15
CA ILE A 161 -0.79 14.93 28.51
C ILE A 161 -1.94 15.94 28.55
N GLN A 162 -3.00 15.57 29.24
CA GLN A 162 -4.18 16.39 29.46
C GLN A 162 -3.92 17.45 30.55
N PRO A 163 -4.73 18.53 30.60
CA PRO A 163 -4.61 19.56 31.64
C PRO A 163 -4.74 19.04 33.09
N ASN A 164 -5.37 17.88 33.29
CA ASN A 164 -5.49 17.21 34.60
C ASN A 164 -4.24 16.38 34.97
N GLY A 165 -3.23 16.31 34.10
CA GLY A 165 -1.99 15.55 34.28
C GLY A 165 -2.06 14.08 33.85
N GLU A 166 -3.21 13.61 33.37
CA GLU A 166 -3.34 12.27 32.80
C GLU A 166 -2.73 12.20 31.41
N ASP A 167 -2.09 11.07 31.07
CA ASP A 167 -1.63 10.80 29.72
C ASP A 167 -2.69 9.98 28.97
N TRP A 168 -3.35 10.60 27.98
CA TRP A 168 -4.29 9.92 27.08
C TRP A 168 -3.61 9.50 25.77
N GLY A 169 -2.27 9.46 25.78
CA GLY A 169 -1.45 9.07 24.65
C GLY A 169 -1.41 7.57 24.44
N VAL A 170 -0.57 7.17 23.50
CA VAL A 170 -0.26 5.75 23.28
C VAL A 170 1.05 5.40 23.97
N SER A 171 1.03 4.37 24.81
CA SER A 171 2.24 3.90 25.48
C SER A 171 3.19 3.21 24.51
N GLY A 172 4.50 3.41 24.71
CA GLY A 172 5.54 2.64 24.05
C GLY A 172 5.81 1.29 24.72
N GLY A 173 6.94 0.67 24.38
CA GLY A 173 7.32 -0.67 24.84
C GLY A 173 6.64 -1.82 24.09
N ASN A 174 6.06 -1.54 22.92
CA ASN A 174 5.43 -2.52 22.07
C ASN A 174 6.48 -3.41 21.37
N ASP A 175 6.19 -4.71 21.32
CA ASP A 175 6.92 -5.65 20.46
C ASP A 175 6.26 -5.67 19.08
N PHE A 176 6.76 -4.83 18.17
CA PHE A 176 6.19 -4.69 16.83
C PHE A 176 6.22 -6.00 16.04
N ARG A 177 7.21 -6.88 16.26
CA ARG A 177 7.29 -8.17 15.57
C ARG A 177 6.20 -9.12 16.06
N ALA A 178 5.98 -9.21 17.37
CA ALA A 178 4.88 -9.99 17.92
C ALA A 178 3.51 -9.45 17.48
N LEU A 179 3.35 -8.13 17.44
CA LEU A 179 2.11 -7.49 17.00
C LEU A 179 1.85 -7.72 15.51
N ALA A 180 2.85 -7.54 14.64
CA ALA A 180 2.71 -7.82 13.21
C ALA A 180 2.33 -9.29 12.96
N LYS A 181 2.95 -10.23 13.68
CA LYS A 181 2.60 -11.65 13.60
C LYS A 181 1.16 -11.92 14.04
N SER A 182 0.71 -11.28 15.12
CA SER A 182 -0.68 -11.42 15.59
C SER A 182 -1.69 -10.83 14.61
N LEU A 183 -1.35 -9.72 13.95
CA LEU A 183 -2.17 -9.10 12.91
C LEU A 183 -2.26 -10.01 11.68
N VAL A 184 -1.15 -10.58 11.23
CA VAL A 184 -1.14 -11.57 10.14
C VAL A 184 -1.98 -12.79 10.49
N GLU A 185 -1.85 -13.33 11.71
CA GLU A 185 -2.71 -14.44 12.16
C GLU A 185 -4.19 -14.05 12.10
N LYS A 186 -4.56 -12.84 12.53
CA LYS A 186 -5.92 -12.33 12.42
C LYS A 186 -6.39 -12.23 10.97
N ILE A 187 -5.57 -11.67 10.07
CA ILE A 187 -5.88 -11.55 8.63
C ILE A 187 -6.19 -12.93 8.04
N LEU A 188 -5.34 -13.92 8.34
CA LEU A 188 -5.41 -15.25 7.73
C LEU A 188 -6.49 -16.16 8.32
N THR A 189 -6.99 -15.88 9.53
CA THR A 189 -7.94 -16.77 10.24
C THR A 189 -9.30 -16.17 10.55
N SER A 190 -9.46 -14.85 10.41
CA SER A 190 -10.76 -14.20 10.55
C SER A 190 -11.63 -14.41 9.31
N GLY A 191 -12.89 -13.99 9.41
CA GLY A 191 -13.78 -13.88 8.24
C GLY A 191 -13.44 -12.72 7.31
N PHE A 192 -12.24 -12.14 7.40
CA PHE A 192 -11.78 -11.02 6.57
C PHE A 192 -11.75 -11.40 5.08
N GLN A 193 -11.30 -12.61 4.76
CA GLN A 193 -11.45 -13.18 3.43
C GLN A 193 -12.44 -14.33 3.49
N HIS A 194 -13.48 -14.25 2.67
CA HIS A 194 -14.44 -15.32 2.53
C HIS A 194 -13.82 -16.54 1.84
N ALA A 195 -14.51 -17.69 1.93
CA ALA A 195 -14.01 -18.96 1.40
C ALA A 195 -13.79 -18.94 -0.13
N ASP A 196 -14.48 -18.05 -0.86
CA ASP A 196 -14.34 -17.87 -2.31
C ASP A 196 -13.20 -16.92 -2.70
N GLY A 197 -12.64 -16.16 -1.76
CA GLY A 197 -11.58 -15.18 -1.99
C GLY A 197 -12.00 -13.72 -1.95
N SER A 198 -13.31 -13.43 -1.87
CA SER A 198 -13.85 -12.07 -1.71
C SER A 198 -13.52 -11.48 -0.34
N ARG A 199 -13.45 -10.14 -0.28
CA ARG A 199 -13.23 -9.36 0.95
C ARG A 199 -14.17 -8.14 1.00
N PRO A 200 -15.50 -8.33 1.01
CA PRO A 200 -16.43 -7.20 1.00
C PRO A 200 -16.52 -6.52 2.38
N HIS A 201 -16.63 -5.20 2.42
CA HIS A 201 -16.76 -4.41 3.64
C HIS A 201 -17.91 -3.39 3.56
N PHE A 202 -18.61 -3.15 4.68
CA PHE A 202 -19.71 -2.17 4.71
C PHE A 202 -19.21 -0.72 4.69
N VAL A 203 -18.03 -0.45 5.26
CA VAL A 203 -17.38 0.87 5.17
C VAL A 203 -17.06 1.22 3.73
N ASP A 204 -16.76 0.21 2.91
CA ASP A 204 -16.49 0.42 1.50
C ASP A 204 -17.72 0.85 0.71
N GLY A 205 -18.89 0.47 1.21
CA GLY A 205 -20.19 0.80 0.68
C GLY A 205 -21.14 -0.36 0.90
N ALA A 206 -22.39 -0.17 0.47
CA ALA A 206 -23.33 -1.25 0.41
C ALA A 206 -24.16 -1.12 -0.87
N THR A 207 -24.59 -2.24 -1.43
CA THR A 207 -25.55 -2.31 -2.52
C THR A 207 -26.93 -1.79 -2.07
N PRO A 208 -27.86 -1.49 -2.98
CA PRO A 208 -29.22 -1.06 -2.62
C PRO A 208 -30.02 -2.03 -1.74
N ASP A 209 -29.72 -3.32 -1.77
CA ASP A 209 -30.30 -4.36 -0.91
C ASP A 209 -29.50 -4.59 0.39
N GLY A 210 -28.41 -3.86 0.60
CA GLY A 210 -27.65 -3.80 1.84
C GLY A 210 -26.55 -4.86 1.97
N ALA A 211 -26.08 -5.44 0.88
CA ALA A 211 -24.88 -6.27 0.87
C ALA A 211 -23.61 -5.40 0.89
N PRO A 212 -22.55 -5.82 1.59
CA PRO A 212 -21.26 -5.12 1.54
C PRO A 212 -20.64 -5.26 0.14
N ILE A 213 -19.80 -4.29 -0.26
CA ILE A 213 -19.13 -4.29 -1.57
C ILE A 213 -17.63 -4.57 -1.42
N ASP A 214 -17.02 -5.13 -2.46
CA ASP A 214 -15.58 -5.37 -2.58
C ASP A 214 -14.92 -4.27 -3.45
N LYS A 215 -13.68 -3.93 -3.12
CA LYS A 215 -12.85 -2.96 -3.86
C LYS A 215 -11.55 -3.63 -4.30
N PRO A 216 -11.42 -3.98 -5.59
CA PRO A 216 -10.28 -4.75 -6.11
C PRO A 216 -8.92 -4.11 -5.78
N PHE A 217 -8.84 -2.79 -5.82
CA PHE A 217 -7.58 -2.09 -5.52
C PHE A 217 -7.19 -2.13 -4.04
N MET A 218 -8.16 -2.21 -3.11
CA MET A 218 -7.88 -2.38 -1.69
C MET A 218 -7.41 -3.81 -1.40
N ASN A 219 -7.97 -4.79 -2.11
CA ASN A 219 -7.45 -6.15 -2.12
C ASN A 219 -5.98 -6.19 -2.57
N GLY A 220 -5.66 -5.42 -3.61
CA GLY A 220 -4.28 -5.17 -4.05
C GLY A 220 -3.36 -4.62 -2.94
N LEU A 221 -3.79 -3.56 -2.24
CA LEU A 221 -3.02 -2.98 -1.12
C LEU A 221 -2.78 -3.97 0.02
N MET A 222 -3.79 -4.77 0.37
CA MET A 222 -3.65 -5.82 1.39
C MET A 222 -2.70 -6.93 0.91
N ASN A 223 -2.81 -7.37 -0.35
CA ASN A 223 -1.91 -8.37 -0.92
C ASN A 223 -0.46 -7.84 -0.91
N GLU A 224 -0.25 -6.57 -1.24
CA GLU A 224 1.06 -5.92 -1.15
C GLU A 224 1.60 -5.89 0.29
N ALA A 225 0.78 -5.52 1.27
CA ALA A 225 1.19 -5.50 2.68
C ALA A 225 1.61 -6.89 3.18
N LEU A 226 0.86 -7.93 2.80
CA LEU A 226 1.18 -9.32 3.10
C LEU A 226 2.44 -9.80 2.38
N THR A 227 2.63 -9.46 1.11
CA THR A 227 3.87 -9.75 0.37
C THR A 227 5.07 -9.10 1.03
N ASN A 228 4.97 -7.82 1.41
CA ASN A 228 6.07 -7.13 2.10
C ASN A 228 6.41 -7.78 3.45
N TYR A 229 5.40 -8.15 4.25
CA TYR A 229 5.64 -8.90 5.48
C TYR A 229 6.32 -10.25 5.22
N TYR A 230 5.83 -11.00 4.22
CA TYR A 230 6.38 -12.32 3.85
C TYR A 230 7.85 -12.23 3.46
N GLU A 231 8.18 -11.30 2.57
CA GLU A 231 9.54 -11.18 2.01
C GLU A 231 10.54 -10.55 3.00
N GLN A 232 10.06 -9.77 3.97
CA GLN A 232 10.94 -8.89 4.77
C GLN A 232 10.94 -9.21 6.27
N VAL A 233 9.93 -9.91 6.79
CA VAL A 233 9.75 -10.13 8.23
C VAL A 233 9.66 -11.61 8.59
N ASP A 234 8.67 -12.33 8.05
CA ASP A 234 8.42 -13.74 8.34
C ASP A 234 7.65 -14.41 7.19
N ALA A 235 8.26 -15.41 6.57
CA ALA A 235 7.75 -16.08 5.37
C ALA A 235 6.67 -17.13 5.71
N ASP A 236 5.51 -16.71 6.23
CA ASP A 236 4.39 -17.60 6.52
C ASP A 236 3.81 -18.18 5.21
N PRO A 237 3.92 -19.50 4.96
CA PRO A 237 3.51 -20.10 3.70
C PRO A 237 2.00 -19.99 3.42
N ARG A 238 1.17 -19.76 4.44
CA ARG A 238 -0.28 -19.56 4.27
C ARG A 238 -0.59 -18.31 3.46
N ILE A 239 0.28 -17.29 3.51
CA ILE A 239 0.12 -16.02 2.77
C ILE A 239 0.04 -16.26 1.27
N VAL A 240 0.87 -17.15 0.72
CA VAL A 240 0.87 -17.48 -0.72
C VAL A 240 -0.49 -18.00 -1.16
N SER A 241 -1.05 -18.98 -0.43
CA SER A 241 -2.39 -19.50 -0.73
C SER A 241 -3.50 -18.46 -0.50
N PHE A 242 -3.36 -17.60 0.50
CA PHE A 242 -4.35 -16.58 0.83
C PHE A 242 -4.47 -15.53 -0.28
N ILE A 243 -3.33 -14.99 -0.74
CA ILE A 243 -3.26 -14.04 -1.87
C ILE A 243 -3.76 -14.73 -3.15
N LYS A 244 -3.33 -15.97 -3.41
CA LYS A 244 -3.75 -16.73 -4.60
C LYS A 244 -5.28 -16.83 -4.70
N THR A 245 -5.94 -17.21 -3.62
CA THR A 245 -7.41 -17.35 -3.59
C THR A 245 -8.11 -16.02 -3.88
N ASN A 246 -7.61 -14.91 -3.34
CA ASN A 246 -8.16 -13.59 -3.63
C ASN A 246 -7.96 -13.19 -5.10
N LEU A 247 -6.76 -13.39 -5.67
CA LEU A 247 -6.53 -13.10 -7.09
C LEU A 247 -7.40 -13.96 -8.03
N ASP A 248 -7.66 -15.22 -7.65
CA ASP A 248 -8.56 -16.09 -8.40
C ASP A 248 -10.00 -15.57 -8.40
N TYR A 249 -10.47 -15.07 -7.26
CA TYR A 249 -11.77 -14.39 -7.14
C TYR A 249 -11.81 -13.13 -8.01
N MET A 250 -10.87 -12.21 -7.80
CA MET A 250 -10.83 -10.93 -8.52
C MET A 250 -10.80 -11.15 -10.04
N TRP A 251 -10.00 -12.11 -10.51
CA TRP A 251 -9.92 -12.42 -11.94
C TRP A 251 -11.22 -13.00 -12.51
N ALA A 252 -11.96 -13.77 -11.71
CA ALA A 252 -13.21 -14.39 -12.15
C ALA A 252 -14.42 -13.44 -12.10
N HIS A 253 -14.41 -12.47 -11.19
CA HIS A 253 -15.59 -11.67 -10.85
C HIS A 253 -15.45 -10.18 -11.17
N GLU A 254 -14.24 -9.63 -11.11
CA GLU A 254 -14.03 -8.18 -11.12
C GLU A 254 -13.18 -7.70 -12.32
N TRP A 255 -12.70 -8.63 -13.15
CA TRP A 255 -11.85 -8.33 -14.31
C TRP A 255 -12.67 -8.12 -15.59
N ASP A 256 -12.51 -6.95 -16.21
CA ASP A 256 -13.01 -6.67 -17.55
C ASP A 256 -11.90 -6.92 -18.58
N ALA A 257 -12.02 -8.02 -19.32
CA ALA A 257 -11.07 -8.40 -20.35
C ALA A 257 -11.03 -7.45 -21.57
N THR A 258 -12.13 -6.73 -21.85
CA THR A 258 -12.17 -5.75 -22.95
C THR A 258 -11.45 -4.48 -22.56
N ALA A 259 -11.67 -4.01 -21.33
CA ALA A 259 -11.01 -2.83 -20.79
C ALA A 259 -9.57 -3.11 -20.32
N LYS A 260 -9.18 -4.38 -20.17
CA LYS A 260 -7.94 -4.83 -19.51
C LYS A 260 -7.79 -4.20 -18.11
N ALA A 261 -8.87 -4.16 -17.34
CA ALA A 261 -8.87 -3.51 -16.04
C ALA A 261 -9.76 -4.23 -15.04
N PHE A 262 -9.39 -4.14 -13.77
CA PHE A 262 -10.33 -4.47 -12.70
C PHE A 262 -11.36 -3.36 -12.54
N GLN A 263 -12.55 -3.73 -12.07
CA GLN A 263 -13.56 -2.76 -11.67
C GLN A 263 -13.08 -1.90 -10.49
N TYR A 264 -13.67 -0.72 -10.35
CA TYR A 264 -13.42 0.14 -9.20
C TYR A 264 -14.04 -0.43 -7.90
N ILE A 265 -15.27 -0.97 -8.03
CA ILE A 265 -16.04 -1.73 -7.03
C ILE A 265 -16.69 -2.91 -7.76
N ASP A 266 -16.95 -4.01 -7.05
CA ASP A 266 -17.59 -5.21 -7.61
C ASP A 266 -19.06 -5.01 -8.01
N GLU A 267 -19.80 -4.18 -7.28
CA GLU A 267 -21.20 -3.91 -7.51
C GLU A 267 -21.54 -2.41 -7.34
N THR A 268 -22.53 -1.92 -8.11
CA THR A 268 -23.02 -0.53 -7.97
C THR A 268 -23.57 -0.29 -6.55
N SER A 269 -23.00 0.69 -5.85
CA SER A 269 -23.38 1.04 -4.48
C SER A 269 -24.74 1.78 -4.42
N ALA A 270 -25.38 1.73 -3.25
CA ALA A 270 -26.59 2.48 -2.93
C ALA A 270 -26.42 4.01 -3.00
N THR A 271 -25.17 4.50 -2.90
CA THR A 271 -24.83 5.93 -3.00
C THR A 271 -24.56 6.36 -4.44
N GLY A 272 -24.59 5.43 -5.40
CA GLY A 272 -24.43 5.69 -6.82
C GLY A 272 -23.00 5.60 -7.34
N GLU A 273 -22.02 5.22 -6.51
CA GLU A 273 -20.70 4.78 -7.00
C GLU A 273 -20.88 3.56 -7.92
N GLN A 274 -20.23 3.56 -9.09
CA GLN A 274 -20.47 2.62 -10.19
C GLN A 274 -19.34 1.59 -10.31
N ASP A 275 -19.70 0.38 -10.74
CA ASP A 275 -18.85 -0.80 -11.01
C ASP A 275 -18.09 -0.72 -12.35
N GLY A 276 -17.50 0.44 -12.65
CA GLY A 276 -16.77 0.68 -13.89
C GLY A 276 -15.32 0.19 -13.86
N PRO A 277 -14.74 -0.24 -15.00
CA PRO A 277 -13.32 -0.59 -15.09
C PRO A 277 -12.42 0.61 -14.77
N ALA A 278 -11.37 0.38 -13.98
CA ALA A 278 -10.47 1.41 -13.47
C ALA A 278 -9.00 1.05 -13.70
N ALA A 279 -8.54 1.20 -14.94
CA ALA A 279 -7.17 0.85 -15.35
C ALA A 279 -6.08 1.54 -14.51
N ASP A 280 -6.31 2.77 -14.04
CA ASP A 280 -5.41 3.52 -13.14
C ASP A 280 -5.07 2.76 -11.84
N LEU A 281 -5.91 1.81 -11.43
CA LEU A 281 -5.74 1.07 -10.19
C LEU A 281 -5.06 -0.30 -10.38
N ASN A 282 -4.88 -0.77 -11.62
CA ASN A 282 -4.27 -2.07 -11.90
C ASN A 282 -2.89 -2.21 -11.25
N MET A 283 -2.12 -1.12 -11.18
CA MET A 283 -0.77 -1.12 -10.63
C MET A 283 -0.69 -1.30 -9.11
N LEU A 284 -1.80 -1.11 -8.40
CA LEU A 284 -1.90 -1.45 -6.98
C LEU A 284 -2.21 -2.94 -6.75
N ILE A 285 -2.59 -3.67 -7.81
CA ILE A 285 -3.05 -5.06 -7.75
C ILE A 285 -1.97 -6.01 -8.30
N VAL A 286 -1.29 -5.60 -9.37
CA VAL A 286 -0.43 -6.45 -10.20
C VAL A 286 0.65 -7.21 -9.43
N ASN A 287 1.14 -6.67 -8.31
CA ASN A 287 2.16 -7.30 -7.49
C ASN A 287 1.77 -8.69 -6.97
N GLY A 288 0.50 -8.90 -6.63
CA GLY A 288 0.03 -10.20 -6.16
C GLY A 288 0.25 -11.29 -7.21
N PHE A 289 0.08 -10.98 -8.49
CA PHE A 289 0.29 -11.93 -9.58
C PHE A 289 1.76 -12.36 -9.69
N GLY A 290 2.69 -11.40 -9.62
CA GLY A 290 4.12 -11.69 -9.64
C GLY A 290 4.55 -12.52 -8.43
N PHE A 291 4.07 -12.16 -7.24
CA PHE A 291 4.35 -12.91 -6.00
C PHE A 291 3.86 -14.36 -6.07
N VAL A 292 2.61 -14.59 -6.50
CA VAL A 292 2.07 -15.95 -6.62
C VAL A 292 2.84 -16.75 -7.69
N TYR A 293 3.17 -16.14 -8.83
CA TYR A 293 3.99 -16.79 -9.84
C TYR A 293 5.35 -17.24 -9.28
N GLN A 294 6.07 -16.33 -8.62
CA GLN A 294 7.39 -16.58 -8.04
C GLN A 294 7.39 -17.79 -7.07
N HIS A 295 6.34 -17.91 -6.26
CA HIS A 295 6.27 -18.92 -5.19
C HIS A 295 5.61 -20.24 -5.60
N THR A 296 4.83 -20.25 -6.68
CA THR A 296 4.12 -21.46 -7.14
C THR A 296 4.66 -22.02 -8.45
N GLY A 297 5.32 -21.20 -9.27
CA GLY A 297 5.71 -21.54 -10.64
C GLY A 297 4.54 -21.63 -11.63
N ASP A 298 3.32 -21.26 -11.22
CA ASP A 298 2.14 -21.29 -12.10
C ASP A 298 2.17 -20.12 -13.09
N ALA A 299 2.54 -20.43 -14.33
CA ALA A 299 2.66 -19.48 -15.43
C ALA A 299 1.37 -18.69 -15.71
N THR A 300 0.21 -19.20 -15.30
CA THR A 300 -1.07 -18.47 -15.42
C THR A 300 -1.01 -17.10 -14.75
N TYR A 301 -0.34 -16.99 -13.59
CA TYR A 301 -0.25 -15.70 -12.88
C TYR A 301 0.73 -14.74 -13.54
N LEU A 302 1.80 -15.26 -14.16
CA LEU A 302 2.69 -14.42 -14.98
C LEU A 302 1.94 -13.86 -16.19
N GLU A 303 1.23 -14.72 -16.93
CA GLU A 303 0.43 -14.34 -18.09
C GLU A 303 -0.63 -13.30 -17.74
N ARG A 304 -1.41 -13.55 -16.68
CA ARG A 304 -2.43 -12.60 -16.19
C ARG A 304 -1.81 -11.30 -15.69
N GLY A 305 -0.72 -11.38 -14.91
CA GLY A 305 -0.01 -10.21 -14.43
C GLY A 305 0.49 -9.31 -15.57
N ASN A 306 0.98 -9.90 -16.66
CA ASN A 306 1.45 -9.14 -17.82
C ASN A 306 0.31 -8.36 -18.48
N ILE A 307 -0.89 -8.97 -18.58
CA ILE A 307 -2.08 -8.33 -19.13
C ILE A 307 -2.57 -7.20 -18.20
N VAL A 308 -2.56 -7.41 -16.89
CA VAL A 308 -2.91 -6.38 -15.89
C VAL A 308 -1.93 -5.20 -15.95
N PHE A 309 -0.63 -5.49 -16.05
CA PHE A 309 0.43 -4.49 -16.19
C PHE A 309 0.23 -3.68 -17.47
N GLU A 310 0.07 -4.36 -18.61
CA GLU A 310 -0.19 -3.73 -19.90
C GLU A 310 -1.43 -2.82 -19.84
N GLY A 311 -2.55 -3.31 -19.31
CA GLY A 311 -3.77 -2.53 -19.15
C GLY A 311 -3.58 -1.28 -18.28
N GLY A 312 -2.79 -1.39 -17.19
CA GLY A 312 -2.47 -0.24 -16.34
C GLY A 312 -1.61 0.80 -17.06
N VAL A 313 -0.59 0.38 -17.82
CA VAL A 313 0.23 1.32 -18.63
C VAL A 313 -0.60 1.97 -19.76
N GLU A 314 -1.45 1.20 -20.42
CA GLU A 314 -2.25 1.68 -21.55
C GLU A 314 -3.36 2.65 -21.12
N GLY A 315 -4.04 2.32 -20.03
CA GLY A 315 -5.26 3.00 -19.60
C GLY A 315 -5.10 4.08 -18.54
N THR A 316 -3.89 4.33 -18.04
CA THR A 316 -3.68 5.32 -16.96
C THR A 316 -3.64 6.77 -17.44
N TRP A 317 -4.18 7.70 -16.63
CA TRP A 317 -4.12 9.15 -16.83
C TRP A 317 -3.02 9.81 -15.98
N LEU A 318 -1.79 9.87 -16.50
CA LEU A 318 -0.61 10.30 -15.73
C LEU A 318 -0.48 11.81 -15.50
N GLU A 319 -1.32 12.64 -16.11
CA GLU A 319 -1.34 14.09 -15.81
C GLU A 319 -1.88 14.38 -14.40
N GLY A 320 -2.69 13.47 -13.84
CA GLY A 320 -3.15 13.56 -12.45
C GLY A 320 -2.13 13.00 -11.48
N SER A 321 -1.74 13.78 -10.45
CA SER A 321 -0.73 13.33 -9.47
C SER A 321 -1.16 12.06 -8.73
N LYS A 322 -2.46 11.90 -8.45
CA LYS A 322 -2.99 10.69 -7.82
C LYS A 322 -2.77 9.45 -8.69
N GLN A 323 -3.17 9.50 -9.95
CA GLN A 323 -3.07 8.39 -10.90
C GLN A 323 -1.61 8.06 -11.21
N PHE A 324 -0.77 9.08 -11.37
CA PHE A 324 0.69 8.87 -11.47
C PHE A 324 1.21 8.11 -10.25
N ASN A 325 0.85 8.52 -9.03
CA ASN A 325 1.32 7.80 -7.84
C ASN A 325 0.74 6.38 -7.77
N GLN A 326 -0.51 6.15 -8.18
CA GLN A 326 -1.10 4.79 -8.28
C GLN A 326 -0.32 3.89 -9.22
N GLN A 327 0.11 4.43 -10.36
CA GLN A 327 0.88 3.72 -11.36
C GLN A 327 2.22 3.21 -10.81
N TYR A 328 2.85 3.95 -9.90
CA TYR A 328 4.24 3.74 -9.50
C TYR A 328 4.44 3.38 -8.02
N ALA A 329 3.39 3.41 -7.19
CA ALA A 329 3.46 3.18 -5.74
C ALA A 329 4.07 1.83 -5.38
N SER A 330 3.80 0.79 -6.17
CA SER A 330 4.28 -0.55 -5.86
C SER A 330 4.50 -1.47 -7.06
N SER A 331 4.00 -1.14 -8.24
CA SER A 331 4.11 -1.96 -9.47
C SER A 331 5.52 -2.30 -9.92
N TYR A 332 6.53 -1.55 -9.48
CA TYR A 332 7.93 -1.89 -9.72
C TYR A 332 8.33 -3.24 -9.09
N ASN A 333 7.62 -3.71 -8.06
CA ASN A 333 7.83 -5.04 -7.48
C ASN A 333 7.45 -6.13 -8.49
N TYR A 334 6.36 -5.95 -9.24
CA TYR A 334 5.96 -6.89 -10.29
C TYR A 334 7.07 -7.12 -11.30
N ILE A 335 7.72 -6.05 -11.76
CA ILE A 335 8.85 -6.11 -12.70
C ILE A 335 10.01 -6.97 -12.15
N ALA A 336 10.19 -7.04 -10.83
CA ALA A 336 11.24 -7.86 -10.22
C ALA A 336 10.92 -9.37 -10.24
N TYR A 337 9.67 -9.76 -10.49
CA TYR A 337 9.23 -11.16 -10.59
C TYR A 337 9.16 -11.68 -12.03
N THR A 338 9.42 -10.83 -13.04
CA THR A 338 9.28 -11.12 -14.48
C THR A 338 10.61 -11.08 -15.21
#